data_AF-A0A3S0LHR9-F1
#
_entry.id   AF-A0A3S0LHR9-F1
#
_cell.length_a   1.000
_cell.length_b   1.000
_cell.length_c   1.000
_cell.angle_alpha   90.00
_cell.angle_beta   90.00
_cell.angle_gamma   90.00
#
_symmetry.space_group_name_H-M   'P 1'
#
loop_
_entity.id
_entity.type
_entity.pdbx_description
1 polymer ?
#
loop_
_entity_poly.entity_id
_entity_poly.type
_entity_poly.pdbx_seq_one_letter_code
_entity_poly.pdbx_strand_id
1 'polypeptide(L)'
;MKKFYQLLLILGLVMTPFLTQAHVKWFTTVTPQKETIEHILSPEFMGLALLAAIVLAALTLIIPRMTEWGPVKKMEDRLSSLRKYSRHLLKYGTAVALMIQITNGTLFAPEFHIHNTLVVVLTWVVIGLLLIPHHIATKLGSAILLGLFIYVTIDQGVFHMLDYGFYVAIIGVLLVGHTRLEHIGFPFLYLGTGLSLCWVAVEKWVYPGMALDIIANHHVPTFGFEPALFLVMAAFIEFVVGYLLVVGILNRVLGFVVTCIFILTTMLFGMTEVVGHFMIHIVLIIFIIEGVSFYNPPIKMHKTKLDQFIFVFLNFIFVLATFLLIYYRFA
;
A
#
# COMPACT_ATOMS: atom_id res chain seq x y z
N MET A 1 9.81 22.21 21.58
CA MET A 1 9.27 21.00 22.24
C MET A 1 7.79 21.12 22.58
N LYS A 2 7.33 22.09 23.40
CA LYS A 2 5.88 22.25 23.73
C LYS A 2 4.94 22.34 22.52
N LYS A 3 5.31 23.09 21.46
CA LYS A 3 4.51 23.20 20.23
C LYS A 3 4.39 21.89 19.44
N PHE A 4 5.41 21.03 19.52
CA PHE A 4 5.40 19.71 18.84
C PHE A 4 4.47 18.73 19.56
N TYR A 5 4.49 18.73 20.90
CA TYR A 5 3.54 17.96 21.71
C TYR A 5 2.10 18.46 21.56
N GLN A 6 1.90 19.78 21.48
CA GLN A 6 0.58 20.35 21.19
C GLN A 6 0.08 19.98 19.80
N LEU A 7 0.96 19.96 18.79
CA LEU A 7 0.62 19.50 17.45
C LEU A 7 0.27 18.01 17.44
N LEU A 8 1.04 17.15 18.13
CA LEU A 8 0.75 15.72 18.27
C LEU A 8 -0.54 15.46 19.06
N LEU A 9 -0.82 16.25 20.09
CA LEU A 9 -2.07 16.18 20.84
C LEU A 9 -3.24 16.61 19.98
N ILE A 10 -3.15 17.71 19.24
CA ILE A 10 -4.19 18.16 18.31
C ILE A 10 -4.38 17.13 17.19
N LEU A 11 -3.30 16.57 16.64
CA LEU A 11 -3.37 15.49 15.66
C LEU A 11 -4.06 14.25 16.26
N GLY A 12 -3.69 13.87 17.47
CA GLY A 12 -4.32 12.77 18.21
C GLY A 12 -5.80 13.00 18.54
N LEU A 13 -6.19 14.25 18.82
CA LEU A 13 -7.56 14.68 19.11
C LEU A 13 -8.41 14.91 17.85
N VAL A 14 -7.79 15.15 16.69
CA VAL A 14 -8.46 15.20 15.38
C VAL A 14 -8.58 13.78 14.80
N MET A 15 -7.68 12.87 15.18
CA MET A 15 -7.72 11.44 14.85
C MET A 15 -8.56 10.62 15.86
N THR A 16 -9.19 11.24 16.87
CA THR A 16 -10.23 10.54 17.63
C THR A 16 -11.43 10.29 16.73
N PRO A 17 -12.10 9.14 16.86
CA PRO A 17 -12.94 8.59 15.82
C PRO A 17 -14.24 9.40 15.70
N PHE A 18 -14.31 10.31 14.75
CA PHE A 18 -15.59 10.92 14.40
C PHE A 18 -16.43 9.98 13.51
N LEU A 19 -15.80 9.03 12.80
CA LEU A 19 -16.48 8.00 12.00
C LEU A 19 -15.54 6.79 11.85
N THR A 20 -15.56 5.85 12.79
CA THR A 20 -14.90 4.54 12.63
C THR A 20 -15.97 3.47 12.56
N GLN A 21 -16.39 3.17 11.34
CA GLN A 21 -17.04 1.91 11.05
C GLN A 21 -16.11 1.15 10.11
N ALA A 22 -15.86 -0.13 10.42
CA ALA A 22 -15.35 -1.02 9.40
C ALA A 22 -16.40 -1.12 8.29
N HIS A 23 -15.95 -0.99 7.06
CA HIS A 23 -16.82 -1.03 5.88
C HIS A 23 -16.70 -2.38 5.18
N VAL A 24 -17.76 -2.73 4.47
CA VAL A 24 -17.80 -3.93 3.64
C VAL A 24 -17.00 -3.67 2.37
N LYS A 25 -16.02 -4.53 2.07
CA LYS A 25 -15.23 -4.46 0.84
C LYS A 25 -16.01 -4.99 -0.36
N TRP A 26 -15.64 -4.53 -1.57
CA TRP A 26 -16.33 -4.82 -2.83
C TRP A 26 -16.41 -6.31 -3.26
N PHE A 27 -15.87 -7.26 -2.50
CA PHE A 27 -15.93 -8.70 -2.78
C PHE A 27 -16.83 -9.49 -1.83
N THR A 28 -17.43 -8.84 -0.83
CA THR A 28 -18.33 -9.50 0.12
C THR A 28 -19.49 -8.60 0.47
N THR A 29 -20.56 -9.17 1.01
CA THR A 29 -21.67 -8.43 1.64
C THR A 29 -21.74 -8.68 3.14
N VAL A 30 -20.81 -9.46 3.68
CA VAL A 30 -20.77 -9.83 5.09
C VAL A 30 -20.42 -8.60 5.92
N THR A 31 -21.25 -8.30 6.91
CA THR A 31 -21.01 -7.21 7.86
C THR A 31 -19.72 -7.47 8.63
N PRO A 32 -18.80 -6.49 8.75
CA PRO A 32 -17.53 -6.70 9.44
C PRO A 32 -17.77 -7.05 10.91
N GLN A 33 -17.30 -8.22 11.33
CA GLN A 33 -17.32 -8.64 12.73
C GLN A 33 -15.90 -8.69 13.25
N LYS A 34 -15.66 -7.88 14.28
CA LYS A 34 -14.35 -7.73 14.89
C LYS A 34 -14.03 -8.97 15.71
N GLU A 35 -12.92 -9.62 15.39
CA GLU A 35 -12.41 -10.76 16.13
C GLU A 35 -11.80 -10.31 17.47
N THR A 36 -11.74 -11.20 18.46
CA THR A 36 -11.08 -10.86 19.74
C THR A 36 -9.56 -10.84 19.57
N ILE A 37 -8.89 -9.97 20.34
CA ILE A 37 -7.42 -9.86 20.27
C ILE A 37 -6.73 -11.18 20.68
N GLU A 38 -7.35 -11.95 21.58
CA GLU A 38 -6.86 -13.26 22.01
C GLU A 38 -6.89 -14.29 20.88
N HIS A 39 -7.92 -14.26 20.03
CA HIS A 39 -8.01 -15.12 18.86
C HIS A 39 -7.10 -14.65 17.73
N ILE A 40 -6.92 -13.35 17.55
CA ILE A 40 -5.95 -12.83 16.57
C ILE A 40 -4.52 -13.23 16.95
N LEU A 41 -4.16 -13.11 18.23
CA LEU A 41 -2.84 -13.48 18.76
C LEU A 41 -2.73 -14.99 19.05
N SER A 42 -3.28 -15.81 18.17
CA SER A 42 -3.24 -17.27 18.27
C SER A 42 -1.79 -17.81 18.22
N PRO A 43 -1.57 -19.07 18.62
CA PRO A 43 -0.27 -19.72 18.47
C PRO A 43 0.26 -19.70 17.03
N GLU A 44 -0.62 -19.85 16.03
CA GLU A 44 -0.29 -19.78 14.61
C GLU A 44 0.18 -18.38 14.23
N PHE A 45 -0.54 -17.33 14.66
CA PHE A 45 -0.15 -15.95 14.43
C PHE A 45 1.22 -15.65 15.03
N MET A 46 1.43 -16.03 16.30
CA MET A 46 2.69 -15.79 17.01
C MET A 46 3.84 -16.56 16.37
N GLY A 47 3.61 -17.80 15.95
CA GLY A 47 4.58 -18.62 15.22
C GLY A 47 4.97 -17.99 13.87
N LEU A 48 3.99 -17.53 13.10
CA LEU A 48 4.21 -16.85 11.82
C LEU A 48 4.91 -15.49 11.99
N ALA A 49 4.57 -14.73 13.02
CA ALA A 49 5.24 -13.47 13.34
C ALA A 49 6.73 -13.67 13.62
N LEU A 50 7.07 -14.67 14.45
CA LEU A 50 8.46 -15.02 14.75
C LEU A 50 9.18 -15.54 13.51
N LEU A 51 8.55 -16.41 12.73
CA LEU A 51 9.11 -16.93 11.49
C LEU A 51 9.39 -15.80 10.49
N ALA A 52 8.42 -14.90 10.27
CA ALA A 52 8.58 -13.74 9.41
C ALA A 52 9.72 -12.84 9.87
N ALA A 53 9.82 -12.57 11.19
CA ALA A 53 10.90 -11.78 11.77
C ALA A 53 12.28 -12.42 11.52
N ILE A 54 12.40 -13.75 11.69
CA ILE A 54 13.64 -14.50 11.43
C ILE A 54 14.00 -14.44 9.94
N VAL A 55 13.03 -14.67 9.05
CA VAL A 55 13.25 -14.65 7.60
C VAL A 55 13.69 -13.26 7.15
N LEU A 56 13.01 -12.20 7.61
CA LEU A 56 13.37 -10.81 7.31
C LEU A 56 14.77 -10.46 7.82
N ALA A 57 15.09 -10.86 9.04
CA ALA A 57 16.42 -10.63 9.61
C ALA A 57 17.49 -11.41 8.83
N ALA A 58 17.23 -12.65 8.40
CA ALA A 58 18.13 -13.43 7.57
C ALA A 58 18.32 -12.81 6.17
N LEU A 59 17.28 -12.21 5.58
CA LEU A 59 17.38 -11.54 4.29
C LEU A 59 18.42 -10.41 4.30
N THR A 60 18.62 -9.72 5.42
CA THR A 60 19.68 -8.69 5.53
C THR A 60 21.09 -9.23 5.29
N LEU A 61 21.31 -10.52 5.54
CA LEU A 61 22.59 -11.20 5.35
C LEU A 61 22.78 -11.69 3.91
N ILE A 62 21.68 -12.00 3.23
CA ILE A 62 21.66 -12.59 1.89
C ILE A 62 21.67 -11.51 0.81
N ILE A 63 20.88 -10.44 0.98
CA ILE A 63 20.69 -9.40 -0.03
C ILE A 63 22.00 -8.77 -0.51
N PRO A 64 22.95 -8.36 0.36
CA PRO A 64 24.21 -7.79 -0.10
C PRO A 64 24.98 -8.71 -1.05
N ARG A 65 24.93 -10.02 -0.82
CA ARG A 65 25.59 -11.02 -1.68
C ARG A 65 24.88 -11.19 -3.02
N MET A 66 23.55 -11.09 -3.05
CA MET A 66 22.78 -11.21 -4.30
C MET A 66 22.99 -10.01 -5.22
N THR A 67 23.10 -8.81 -4.66
CA THR A 67 23.30 -7.56 -5.45
C THR A 67 24.65 -7.54 -6.18
N GLU A 68 25.65 -8.24 -5.67
CA GLU A 68 26.98 -8.35 -6.31
C GLU A 68 27.01 -9.32 -7.51
N TRP A 69 25.91 -10.05 -7.77
CA TRP A 69 25.85 -11.00 -8.86
C TRP A 69 25.73 -10.30 -10.23
N GLY A 70 26.67 -10.57 -11.14
CA GLY A 70 26.79 -9.90 -12.44
C GLY A 70 25.50 -9.80 -13.28
N PRO A 71 24.67 -10.86 -13.40
CA PRO A 71 23.40 -10.78 -14.11
C PRO A 71 22.40 -9.80 -13.48
N VAL A 72 22.35 -9.74 -12.14
CA VAL A 72 21.46 -8.84 -11.39
C VAL A 72 21.86 -7.40 -11.66
N LYS A 73 23.17 -7.10 -11.62
CA LYS A 73 23.70 -5.76 -11.91
C LYS A 73 23.37 -5.29 -13.34
N LYS A 74 23.53 -6.16 -14.34
CA LYS A 74 23.19 -5.83 -15.73
C LYS A 74 21.69 -5.57 -15.92
N MET A 75 20.84 -6.32 -15.22
CA MET A 75 19.39 -6.09 -15.20
C MET A 75 19.06 -4.78 -14.47
N GLU A 76 19.78 -4.45 -13.40
CA GLU A 76 19.65 -3.19 -12.66
C GLU A 76 19.91 -1.98 -13.57
N ASP A 77 21.04 -1.98 -14.27
CA ASP A 77 21.45 -0.91 -15.20
C ASP A 77 20.46 -0.70 -16.36
N ARG A 78 19.92 -1.79 -16.93
CA ARG A 78 18.94 -1.70 -18.02
C ARG A 78 17.66 -1.02 -17.58
N LEU A 79 17.10 -1.46 -16.47
CA LEU A 79 15.82 -0.97 -16.00
C LEU A 79 15.97 0.40 -15.31
N SER A 80 17.12 0.72 -14.70
CA SER A 80 17.40 2.06 -14.16
C SER A 80 17.42 3.14 -15.25
N SER A 81 17.78 2.79 -16.49
CA SER A 81 17.68 3.70 -17.64
C SER A 81 16.23 4.15 -17.94
N LEU A 82 15.23 3.40 -17.47
CA LEU A 82 13.81 3.73 -17.63
C LEU A 82 13.28 4.69 -16.55
N ARG A 83 14.05 5.01 -15.50
CA ARG A 83 13.60 5.90 -14.40
C ARG A 83 13.12 7.27 -14.87
N LYS A 84 13.67 7.77 -15.98
CA LYS A 84 13.21 9.02 -16.63
C LYS A 84 11.73 9.01 -17.02
N TYR A 85 11.15 7.81 -17.21
CA TYR A 85 9.74 7.63 -17.54
C TYR A 85 8.86 7.43 -16.32
N SER A 86 9.39 7.14 -15.13
CA SER A 86 8.60 6.82 -13.92
C SER A 86 7.54 7.87 -13.60
N ARG A 87 7.87 9.17 -13.72
CA ARG A 87 6.90 10.25 -13.50
C ARG A 87 5.83 10.30 -14.57
N HIS A 88 6.21 10.12 -15.83
CA HIS A 88 5.26 10.10 -16.94
C HIS A 88 4.31 8.91 -16.80
N LEU A 89 4.85 7.75 -16.40
CA LEU A 89 4.08 6.55 -16.10
C LEU A 89 3.11 6.78 -14.95
N LEU A 90 3.55 7.43 -13.85
CA LEU A 90 2.66 7.78 -12.74
C LEU A 90 1.54 8.72 -13.18
N LYS A 91 1.89 9.78 -13.91
CA LYS A 91 0.95 10.80 -14.39
C LYS A 91 -0.10 10.22 -15.33
N TYR A 92 0.33 9.58 -16.41
CA TYR A 92 -0.59 9.03 -17.40
C TYR A 92 -1.28 7.76 -16.90
N GLY A 93 -0.60 6.94 -16.09
CA GLY A 93 -1.22 5.80 -15.42
C GLY A 93 -2.33 6.22 -14.45
N THR A 94 -2.15 7.34 -13.71
CA THR A 94 -3.22 7.92 -12.89
C THR A 94 -4.40 8.37 -13.75
N ALA A 95 -4.16 9.01 -14.89
CA ALA A 95 -5.23 9.42 -15.80
C ALA A 95 -6.02 8.22 -16.35
N VAL A 96 -5.33 7.14 -16.74
CA VAL A 96 -5.96 5.89 -17.21
C VAL A 96 -6.71 5.20 -16.09
N ALA A 97 -6.14 5.12 -14.87
CA ALA A 97 -6.82 4.54 -13.71
C ALA A 97 -8.13 5.28 -13.41
N LEU A 98 -8.11 6.61 -13.40
CA LEU A 98 -9.31 7.43 -13.21
C LEU A 98 -10.33 7.24 -14.34
N MET A 99 -9.87 7.05 -15.59
CA MET A 99 -10.75 6.75 -16.72
C MET A 99 -11.44 5.40 -16.56
N ILE A 100 -10.73 4.36 -16.10
CA ILE A 100 -11.32 3.05 -15.79
C ILE A 100 -12.36 3.19 -14.68
N GLN A 101 -12.05 3.92 -13.60
CA GLN A 101 -12.96 4.11 -12.48
C GLN A 101 -14.24 4.86 -12.91
N ILE A 102 -14.10 6.01 -13.56
CA ILE A 102 -15.26 6.83 -13.92
C ILE A 102 -16.17 6.17 -14.95
N THR A 103 -15.62 5.35 -15.85
CA THR A 103 -16.41 4.58 -16.82
C THR A 103 -17.19 3.43 -16.17
N ASN A 104 -16.76 2.97 -14.99
CA ASN A 104 -17.49 2.01 -14.15
C ASN A 104 -18.36 2.71 -13.08
N GLY A 105 -18.45 4.04 -13.10
CA GLY A 105 -19.28 4.81 -12.16
C GLY A 105 -18.69 4.96 -10.75
N THR A 106 -17.39 4.69 -10.60
CA THR A 106 -16.68 4.66 -9.31
C THR A 106 -15.53 5.65 -9.26
N LEU A 107 -14.99 5.93 -8.07
CA LEU A 107 -13.83 6.81 -7.89
C LEU A 107 -12.87 6.27 -6.84
N PHE A 108 -11.58 6.18 -7.16
CA PHE A 108 -10.50 5.57 -6.35
C PHE A 108 -10.61 4.06 -6.10
N ALA A 109 -11.83 3.55 -5.97
CA ALA A 109 -12.12 2.23 -5.42
C ALA A 109 -13.51 1.74 -5.93
N PRO A 110 -13.70 0.47 -6.34
CA PRO A 110 -14.98 -0.06 -6.86
C PRO A 110 -16.22 0.11 -5.99
N GLU A 111 -16.06 0.22 -4.67
CA GLU A 111 -17.15 0.44 -3.72
C GLU A 111 -17.58 1.91 -3.64
N PHE A 112 -16.70 2.85 -4.01
CA PHE A 112 -16.98 4.29 -3.98
C PHE A 112 -17.74 4.76 -5.23
N HIS A 113 -19.05 4.55 -5.20
CA HIS A 113 -19.95 4.95 -6.27
C HIS A 113 -20.12 6.47 -6.35
N ILE A 114 -20.06 7.01 -7.56
CA ILE A 114 -20.22 8.45 -7.78
C ILE A 114 -21.70 8.78 -7.93
N HIS A 115 -22.25 9.54 -6.98
CA HIS A 115 -23.64 10.03 -7.05
C HIS A 115 -23.76 11.49 -7.52
N ASN A 116 -22.68 12.26 -7.45
CA ASN A 116 -22.70 13.71 -7.71
C ASN A 116 -22.09 14.05 -9.08
N THR A 117 -22.87 14.72 -9.94
CA THR A 117 -22.42 15.19 -11.25
C THR A 117 -21.17 16.08 -11.17
N LEU A 118 -21.02 16.89 -10.11
CA LEU A 118 -19.83 17.73 -9.93
C LEU A 118 -18.56 16.88 -9.77
N VAL A 119 -18.63 15.75 -9.04
CA VAL A 119 -17.50 14.83 -8.86
C VAL A 119 -17.11 14.20 -10.19
N VAL A 120 -18.09 13.80 -11.01
CA VAL A 120 -17.87 13.29 -12.37
C VAL A 120 -17.15 14.34 -13.22
N VAL A 121 -17.65 15.57 -13.25
CA VAL A 121 -17.07 16.68 -14.03
C VAL A 121 -15.64 16.98 -13.57
N LEU A 122 -15.43 17.12 -12.25
CA LEU A 122 -14.10 17.40 -11.69
C LEU A 122 -13.11 16.28 -12.01
N THR A 123 -13.54 15.01 -11.96
CA THR A 123 -12.68 13.87 -12.29
C THR A 123 -12.27 13.89 -13.77
N TRP A 124 -13.19 14.20 -14.69
CA TRP A 124 -12.85 14.40 -16.11
C TRP A 124 -11.90 15.58 -16.33
N VAL A 125 -12.08 16.68 -15.57
CA VAL A 125 -11.12 17.80 -15.57
C VAL A 125 -9.74 17.35 -15.10
N VAL A 126 -9.64 16.53 -14.04
CA VAL A 126 -8.36 15.94 -13.60
C VAL A 126 -7.74 15.11 -14.72
N ILE A 127 -8.49 14.21 -15.34
CA ILE A 127 -8.00 13.37 -16.45
C ILE A 127 -7.45 14.27 -17.57
N GLY A 128 -8.21 15.27 -18.02
CA GLY A 128 -7.77 16.21 -19.05
C GLY A 128 -6.48 16.94 -18.66
N LEU A 129 -6.39 17.47 -17.44
CA LEU A 129 -5.21 18.15 -16.93
C LEU A 129 -3.97 17.24 -16.84
N LEU A 130 -4.16 15.97 -16.48
CA LEU A 130 -3.08 14.97 -16.43
C LEU A 130 -2.66 14.50 -17.83
N LEU A 131 -3.50 14.60 -18.86
CA LEU A 131 -3.10 14.26 -20.23
C LEU A 131 -2.31 15.38 -20.92
N ILE A 132 -2.50 16.64 -20.50
CA ILE A 132 -1.72 17.77 -21.03
C ILE A 132 -0.25 17.60 -20.62
N PRO A 133 0.72 17.60 -21.56
CA PRO A 133 2.14 17.40 -21.27
C PRO A 133 2.81 18.64 -20.65
N HIS A 134 2.18 19.27 -19.65
CA HIS A 134 2.67 20.45 -18.96
C HIS A 134 2.63 20.29 -17.43
N HIS A 135 3.68 20.77 -16.76
CA HIS A 135 3.85 20.58 -15.31
C HIS A 135 2.82 21.36 -14.48
N ILE A 136 2.42 22.56 -14.91
CA ILE A 136 1.38 23.35 -14.22
C ILE A 136 0.02 22.63 -14.29
N ALA A 137 -0.33 22.08 -15.46
CA ALA A 137 -1.56 21.30 -15.61
C ALA A 137 -1.55 20.08 -14.68
N THR A 138 -0.41 19.41 -14.55
CA THR A 138 -0.24 18.28 -13.64
C THR A 138 -0.46 18.69 -12.18
N LYS A 139 0.09 19.83 -11.74
CA LYS A 139 -0.12 20.36 -10.38
C LYS A 139 -1.56 20.74 -10.12
N LEU A 140 -2.23 21.40 -11.07
CA LEU A 140 -3.64 21.76 -10.96
C LEU A 140 -4.52 20.49 -10.89
N GLY A 141 -4.29 19.52 -11.78
CA GLY A 141 -4.99 18.24 -11.76
C GLY A 141 -4.80 17.50 -10.44
N SER A 142 -3.58 17.50 -9.89
CA SER A 142 -3.28 16.86 -8.61
C SER A 142 -3.91 17.59 -7.42
N ALA A 143 -4.02 18.91 -7.47
CA ALA A 143 -4.71 19.69 -6.43
C ALA A 143 -6.22 19.42 -6.43
N ILE A 144 -6.83 19.29 -7.61
CA ILE A 144 -8.24 18.89 -7.72
C ILE A 144 -8.42 17.43 -7.26
N LEU A 145 -7.49 16.53 -7.64
CA LEU A 145 -7.50 15.13 -7.19
C LEU A 145 -7.39 15.02 -5.66
N LEU A 146 -6.59 15.88 -5.03
CA LEU A 146 -6.53 16.00 -3.57
C LEU A 146 -7.88 16.43 -2.98
N GLY A 147 -8.53 17.42 -3.59
CA GLY A 147 -9.87 17.86 -3.19
C GLY A 147 -10.90 16.73 -3.29
N LEU A 148 -10.85 15.94 -4.36
CA LEU A 148 -11.69 14.75 -4.55
C LEU A 148 -11.40 13.68 -3.49
N PHE A 149 -10.12 13.42 -3.19
CA PHE A 149 -9.74 12.46 -2.15
C PHE A 149 -10.25 12.90 -0.77
N ILE A 150 -10.11 14.19 -0.43
CA ILE A 150 -10.63 14.75 0.82
C ILE A 150 -12.16 14.63 0.86
N TYR A 151 -12.85 14.92 -0.25
CA TYR A 151 -14.30 14.78 -0.34
C TYR A 151 -14.75 13.35 -0.04
N VAL A 152 -14.15 12.35 -0.70
CA VAL A 152 -14.45 10.93 -0.44
C VAL A 152 -14.07 10.55 0.99
N THR A 153 -12.97 11.08 1.54
CA THR A 153 -12.55 10.83 2.93
C THR A 153 -13.53 11.36 3.97
N ILE A 154 -14.17 12.51 3.71
CA ILE A 154 -15.18 13.06 4.61
C ILE A 154 -16.44 12.18 4.61
N ASP A 155 -16.80 11.65 3.45
CA ASP A 155 -17.98 10.80 3.26
C ASP A 155 -17.79 9.38 3.81
N GLN A 156 -16.63 8.77 3.55
CA GLN A 156 -16.33 7.37 3.87
C GLN A 156 -15.58 7.20 5.21
N GLY A 157 -15.05 8.28 5.78
CA GLY A 157 -14.26 8.24 7.01
C GLY A 157 -12.76 8.05 6.78
N VAL A 158 -11.97 8.68 7.66
CA VAL A 158 -10.49 8.66 7.57
C VAL A 158 -9.95 7.25 7.73
N PHE A 159 -10.52 6.45 8.62
CA PHE A 159 -10.05 5.09 8.91
C PHE A 159 -10.14 4.18 7.68
N HIS A 160 -11.26 4.25 6.96
CA HIS A 160 -11.47 3.50 5.72
C HIS A 160 -10.53 3.98 4.60
N MET A 161 -10.30 5.29 4.49
CA MET A 161 -9.42 5.83 3.46
C MET A 161 -7.92 5.56 3.67
N LEU A 162 -7.51 5.01 4.81
CA LEU A 162 -6.13 4.58 5.04
C LEU A 162 -5.74 3.40 4.14
N ASP A 163 -6.70 2.53 3.77
CA ASP A 163 -6.55 1.50 2.76
C ASP A 163 -6.07 2.09 1.43
N TYR A 164 -6.55 3.30 1.11
CA TYR A 164 -6.25 4.04 -0.11
C TYR A 164 -5.16 5.10 0.07
N GLY A 165 -4.38 5.03 1.15
CA GLY A 165 -3.32 5.99 1.47
C GLY A 165 -2.25 6.15 0.39
N PHE A 166 -2.08 5.16 -0.49
CA PHE A 166 -1.19 5.26 -1.65
C PHE A 166 -1.62 6.37 -2.64
N TYR A 167 -2.91 6.73 -2.73
CA TYR A 167 -3.37 7.88 -3.52
C TYR A 167 -2.84 9.21 -2.97
N VAL A 168 -2.76 9.39 -1.65
CA VAL A 168 -2.13 10.57 -1.04
C VAL A 168 -0.66 10.65 -1.48
N ALA A 169 0.02 9.51 -1.56
CA ALA A 169 1.39 9.45 -2.03
C ALA A 169 1.53 9.80 -3.51
N ILE A 170 0.66 9.27 -4.38
CA ILE A 170 0.57 9.61 -5.81
C ILE A 170 0.37 11.12 -5.98
N ILE A 171 -0.64 11.68 -5.31
CA ILE A 171 -0.96 13.11 -5.34
C ILE A 171 0.25 13.94 -4.91
N GLY A 172 0.90 13.53 -3.82
CA GLY A 172 2.12 14.16 -3.32
C GLY A 172 3.23 14.20 -4.36
N VAL A 173 3.52 13.06 -5.01
CA VAL A 173 4.55 12.97 -6.07
C VAL A 173 4.24 13.89 -7.24
N LEU A 174 2.99 13.93 -7.69
CA LEU A 174 2.58 14.77 -8.81
C LEU A 174 2.62 16.27 -8.47
N LEU A 175 2.28 16.66 -7.23
CA LEU A 175 2.36 18.04 -6.75
C LEU A 175 3.79 18.56 -6.63
N VAL A 176 4.71 17.74 -6.09
CA VAL A 176 6.11 18.15 -5.87
C VAL A 176 6.97 18.12 -7.14
N GLY A 177 6.44 17.64 -8.27
CA GLY A 177 7.16 17.59 -9.54
C GLY A 177 7.68 18.97 -9.97
N HIS A 178 8.93 19.03 -10.47
CA HIS A 178 9.62 20.28 -10.82
C HIS A 178 9.74 21.26 -9.64
N THR A 179 9.98 20.74 -8.44
CA THR A 179 10.28 21.54 -7.25
C THR A 179 11.52 21.01 -6.53
N ARG A 180 12.02 21.74 -5.52
CA ARG A 180 13.15 21.28 -4.70
C ARG A 180 12.86 19.98 -3.93
N LEU A 181 11.58 19.67 -3.68
CA LEU A 181 11.12 18.46 -2.98
C LEU A 181 10.93 17.27 -3.92
N GLU A 182 11.31 17.39 -5.18
CA GLU A 182 11.16 16.32 -6.17
C GLU A 182 11.86 15.01 -5.75
N HIS A 183 13.00 15.10 -5.08
CA HIS A 183 13.79 13.96 -4.62
C HIS A 183 13.09 13.10 -3.55
N ILE A 184 12.12 13.64 -2.80
CA ILE A 184 11.35 12.89 -1.80
C ILE A 184 10.08 12.25 -2.37
N GLY A 185 9.69 12.56 -3.61
CA GLY A 185 8.45 12.08 -4.22
C GLY A 185 8.36 10.56 -4.27
N PHE A 186 9.30 9.89 -4.94
CA PHE A 186 9.29 8.42 -5.01
C PHE A 186 9.45 7.75 -3.64
N PRO A 187 10.36 8.15 -2.74
CA PRO A 187 10.37 7.63 -1.37
C PRO A 187 9.02 7.70 -0.67
N PHE A 188 8.29 8.81 -0.87
CA PHE A 188 6.95 8.99 -0.34
C PHE A 188 5.93 8.02 -0.96
N LEU A 189 6.05 7.73 -2.25
CA LEU A 189 5.23 6.71 -2.95
C LEU A 189 5.46 5.30 -2.37
N TYR A 190 6.71 4.91 -2.11
CA TYR A 190 7.02 3.64 -1.45
C TYR A 190 6.42 3.57 -0.05
N LEU A 191 6.60 4.64 0.74
CA LEU A 191 6.07 4.71 2.09
C LEU A 191 4.54 4.60 2.09
N GLY A 192 3.84 5.43 1.33
CA GLY A 192 2.38 5.43 1.30
C GLY A 192 1.79 4.10 0.81
N THR A 193 2.41 3.48 -0.20
CA THR A 193 1.98 2.17 -0.70
C THR A 193 2.24 1.06 0.31
N GLY A 194 3.44 1.02 0.90
CA GLY A 194 3.79 0.00 1.89
C GLY A 194 2.96 0.10 3.18
N LEU A 195 2.70 1.33 3.67
CA LEU A 195 1.84 1.55 4.84
C LEU A 195 0.38 1.13 4.56
N SER A 196 -0.15 1.44 3.37
CA SER A 196 -1.48 1.01 2.93
C SER A 196 -1.58 -0.52 2.88
N LEU A 197 -0.60 -1.22 2.32
CA LEU A 197 -0.55 -2.70 2.32
C LEU A 197 -0.50 -3.30 3.72
N CYS A 198 0.34 -2.75 4.62
CA CYS A 198 0.35 -3.18 6.01
C CYS A 198 -1.01 -2.99 6.69
N TRP A 199 -1.72 -1.91 6.35
CA TRP A 199 -3.02 -1.59 6.92
C TRP A 199 -4.11 -2.58 6.49
N VAL A 200 -4.22 -2.86 5.18
CA VAL A 200 -5.19 -3.85 4.66
C VAL A 200 -4.85 -5.30 5.02
N ALA A 201 -3.59 -5.60 5.36
CA ALA A 201 -3.20 -6.88 5.93
C ALA A 201 -3.74 -7.05 7.35
N VAL A 202 -3.66 -6.01 8.19
CA VAL A 202 -4.17 -6.05 9.56
C VAL A 202 -5.69 -6.17 9.59
N GLU A 203 -6.39 -5.52 8.66
CA GLU A 203 -7.83 -5.68 8.51
C GLU A 203 -8.24 -7.15 8.37
N LYS A 204 -7.49 -7.96 7.60
CA LYS A 204 -7.79 -9.38 7.42
C LYS A 204 -7.71 -10.18 8.72
N TRP A 205 -6.85 -9.77 9.65
CA TRP A 205 -6.80 -10.39 10.98
C TRP A 205 -7.93 -9.89 11.88
N VAL A 206 -8.27 -8.61 11.81
CA VAL A 206 -9.27 -7.99 12.70
C VAL A 206 -10.69 -8.33 12.26
N TYR A 207 -10.95 -8.49 10.96
CA TYR A 207 -12.24 -8.83 10.38
C TYR A 207 -12.14 -10.07 9.47
N PRO A 208 -11.79 -11.25 10.01
CA PRO A 208 -11.50 -12.44 9.21
C PRO A 208 -12.72 -12.96 8.45
N GLY A 209 -13.94 -12.74 8.99
CA GLY A 209 -15.19 -13.19 8.37
C GLY A 209 -15.40 -12.66 6.95
N MET A 210 -15.01 -11.41 6.68
CA MET A 210 -15.10 -10.83 5.32
C MET A 210 -14.23 -11.59 4.33
N ALA A 211 -12.99 -11.89 4.71
CA ALA A 211 -12.06 -12.54 3.81
C ALA A 211 -12.30 -14.06 3.68
N LEU A 212 -12.81 -14.71 4.75
CA LEU A 212 -13.29 -16.09 4.69
C LEU A 212 -14.47 -16.24 3.73
N ASP A 213 -15.39 -15.27 3.72
CA ASP A 213 -16.51 -15.24 2.77
C ASP A 213 -16.02 -15.11 1.33
N ILE A 214 -15.01 -14.27 1.07
CA ILE A 214 -14.37 -14.16 -0.26
C ILE A 214 -13.77 -15.51 -0.67
N ILE A 215 -13.04 -16.19 0.22
CA ILE A 215 -12.44 -17.50 -0.05
C ILE A 215 -13.51 -18.52 -0.43
N ALA A 216 -14.62 -18.56 0.31
CA ALA A 216 -15.72 -19.49 0.08
C ALA A 216 -16.47 -19.19 -1.22
N ASN A 217 -16.87 -17.93 -1.45
CA ASN A 217 -17.72 -17.55 -2.58
C ASN A 217 -16.95 -17.52 -3.91
N HIS A 218 -15.68 -17.11 -3.88
CA HIS A 218 -14.84 -17.05 -5.09
C HIS A 218 -13.96 -18.29 -5.28
N HIS A 219 -14.10 -19.32 -4.44
CA HIS A 219 -13.36 -20.59 -4.55
C HIS A 219 -11.84 -20.37 -4.62
N VAL A 220 -11.33 -19.45 -3.79
CA VAL A 220 -9.92 -19.09 -3.77
C VAL A 220 -9.10 -20.35 -3.42
N PRO A 221 -8.07 -20.72 -4.21
CA PRO A 221 -7.27 -21.90 -3.94
C PRO A 221 -6.47 -21.71 -2.64
N THR A 222 -6.78 -22.50 -1.60
CA THR A 222 -6.06 -22.48 -0.31
C THR A 222 -4.85 -23.40 -0.30
N PHE A 223 -4.53 -24.06 -1.42
CA PHE A 223 -3.37 -24.96 -1.58
C PHE A 223 -3.28 -26.10 -0.54
N GLY A 224 -4.43 -26.59 -0.07
CA GLY A 224 -4.52 -27.66 0.92
C GLY A 224 -4.48 -27.18 2.38
N PHE A 225 -4.37 -25.88 2.61
CA PHE A 225 -4.53 -25.29 3.94
C PHE A 225 -6.00 -25.08 4.28
N GLU A 226 -6.30 -25.12 5.58
CA GLU A 226 -7.60 -24.72 6.13
C GLU A 226 -7.80 -23.20 5.87
N PRO A 227 -9.02 -22.74 5.51
CA PRO A 227 -9.24 -21.35 5.08
C PRO A 227 -8.80 -20.28 6.09
N ALA A 228 -9.02 -20.47 7.39
CA ALA A 228 -8.60 -19.50 8.39
C ALA A 228 -7.06 -19.46 8.52
N LEU A 229 -6.38 -20.60 8.50
CA LEU A 229 -4.92 -20.62 8.45
C LEU A 229 -4.36 -19.97 7.17
N PHE A 230 -4.95 -20.27 6.01
CA PHE A 230 -4.58 -19.66 4.74
C PHE A 230 -4.72 -18.13 4.78
N LEU A 231 -5.81 -17.64 5.34
CA LEU A 231 -6.05 -16.21 5.54
C LEU A 231 -4.93 -15.55 6.36
N VAL A 232 -4.58 -16.13 7.51
CA VAL A 232 -3.54 -15.58 8.40
C VAL A 232 -2.20 -15.52 7.66
N MET A 233 -1.84 -16.59 6.93
CA MET A 233 -0.61 -16.61 6.12
C MET A 233 -0.63 -15.57 5.00
N ALA A 234 -1.75 -15.42 4.27
CA ALA A 234 -1.88 -14.44 3.19
C ALA A 234 -1.73 -13.01 3.71
N ALA A 235 -2.36 -12.70 4.84
CA ALA A 235 -2.21 -11.41 5.52
C ALA A 235 -0.76 -11.17 6.00
N PHE A 236 -0.05 -12.19 6.49
CA PHE A 236 1.38 -12.04 6.80
C PHE A 236 2.23 -11.74 5.56
N ILE A 237 1.98 -12.42 4.43
CA ILE A 237 2.70 -12.16 3.18
C ILE A 237 2.51 -10.69 2.77
N GLU A 238 1.27 -10.20 2.79
CA GLU A 238 0.94 -8.83 2.44
C GLU A 238 1.57 -7.82 3.41
N PHE A 239 1.52 -8.08 4.72
CA PHE A 239 2.17 -7.24 5.73
C PHE A 239 3.68 -7.18 5.55
N VAL A 240 4.32 -8.33 5.29
CA VAL A 240 5.77 -8.42 5.06
C VAL A 240 6.17 -7.69 3.78
N VAL A 241 5.40 -7.82 2.71
CA VAL A 241 5.60 -7.06 1.47
C VAL A 241 5.49 -5.55 1.74
N GLY A 242 4.43 -5.10 2.43
CA GLY A 242 4.24 -3.70 2.81
C GLY A 242 5.40 -3.18 3.64
N TYR A 243 5.82 -3.93 4.67
CA TYR A 243 6.96 -3.60 5.52
C TYR A 243 8.26 -3.46 4.72
N LEU A 244 8.56 -4.40 3.83
CA LEU A 244 9.77 -4.34 3.01
C LEU A 244 9.78 -3.13 2.07
N LEU A 245 8.62 -2.74 1.52
CA LEU A 245 8.48 -1.51 0.72
C LEU A 245 8.73 -0.24 1.56
N VAL A 246 8.23 -0.20 2.80
CA VAL A 246 8.47 0.92 3.74
C VAL A 246 9.96 1.02 4.07
N VAL A 247 10.63 -0.09 4.34
CA VAL A 247 12.07 -0.12 4.63
C VAL A 247 12.91 0.14 3.37
N GLY A 248 12.33 -0.09 2.18
CA GLY A 248 12.96 0.13 0.88
C GLY A 248 13.87 -1.01 0.42
N ILE A 249 13.56 -2.24 0.83
CA ILE A 249 14.37 -3.44 0.56
C ILE A 249 13.65 -4.32 -0.47
N LEU A 250 14.41 -4.89 -1.42
CA LEU A 250 13.90 -5.80 -2.47
C LEU A 250 12.80 -5.19 -3.36
N ASN A 251 12.69 -3.86 -3.42
CA ASN A 251 11.65 -3.12 -4.14
C ASN A 251 11.32 -3.66 -5.53
N ARG A 252 12.34 -3.99 -6.35
CA ARG A 252 12.11 -4.56 -7.69
C ARG A 252 11.53 -5.97 -7.64
N VAL A 253 12.11 -6.84 -6.82
CA VAL A 253 11.67 -8.24 -6.70
C VAL A 253 10.25 -8.28 -6.17
N LEU A 254 9.96 -7.48 -5.14
CA LEU A 254 8.61 -7.34 -4.58
C LEU A 254 7.65 -6.77 -5.61
N GLY A 255 8.02 -5.69 -6.31
CA GLY A 255 7.19 -5.13 -7.37
C GLY A 255 6.81 -6.18 -8.43
N PHE A 256 7.75 -7.03 -8.84
CA PHE A 256 7.50 -8.11 -9.78
C PHE A 256 6.59 -9.20 -9.21
N VAL A 257 6.93 -9.75 -8.04
CA VAL A 257 6.16 -10.82 -7.39
C VAL A 257 4.72 -10.37 -7.11
N VAL A 258 4.54 -9.18 -6.55
CA VAL A 258 3.21 -8.63 -6.23
C VAL A 258 2.42 -8.34 -7.51
N THR A 259 3.07 -7.86 -8.58
CA THR A 259 2.41 -7.70 -9.88
C THR A 259 1.89 -9.04 -10.40
N CYS A 260 2.69 -10.11 -10.31
CA CYS A 260 2.24 -11.45 -10.70
C CYS A 260 1.05 -11.92 -9.86
N ILE A 261 1.09 -11.70 -8.54
CA ILE A 261 -0.03 -12.04 -7.66
C ILE A 261 -1.29 -11.30 -8.08
N PHE A 262 -1.25 -9.98 -8.29
CA PHE A 262 -2.44 -9.22 -8.70
C PHE A 262 -2.96 -9.59 -10.10
N ILE A 263 -2.08 -10.00 -11.02
CA ILE A 263 -2.51 -10.52 -12.32
C ILE A 263 -3.25 -11.85 -12.13
N LEU A 264 -2.76 -12.73 -11.24
CA LEU A 264 -3.43 -14.00 -10.94
C LEU A 264 -4.79 -13.77 -10.24
N THR A 265 -4.88 -12.84 -9.31
CA THR A 265 -6.16 -12.49 -8.66
C THR A 265 -7.13 -11.85 -9.66
N THR A 266 -6.64 -11.13 -10.67
CA THR A 266 -7.48 -10.64 -11.77
C THR A 266 -8.12 -11.78 -12.56
N MET A 267 -7.42 -12.91 -12.73
CA MET A 267 -8.02 -14.10 -13.37
C MET A 267 -9.13 -14.73 -12.53
N LEU A 268 -9.13 -14.51 -11.21
CA LEU A 268 -10.12 -15.04 -10.28
C LEU A 268 -11.33 -14.10 -10.09
N PHE A 269 -11.05 -12.81 -9.91
CA PHE A 269 -12.04 -11.79 -9.53
C PHE A 269 -12.52 -10.93 -10.71
N GLY A 270 -11.89 -11.06 -11.88
CA GLY A 270 -12.33 -10.42 -13.12
C GLY A 270 -12.21 -8.90 -13.12
N MET A 271 -13.19 -8.23 -13.73
CA MET A 271 -13.13 -6.78 -13.97
C MET A 271 -13.14 -5.95 -12.68
N THR A 272 -13.77 -6.42 -11.61
CA THR A 272 -13.78 -5.72 -10.31
C THR A 272 -12.37 -5.53 -9.78
N GLU A 273 -11.51 -6.55 -9.92
CA GLU A 273 -10.10 -6.46 -9.52
C GLU A 273 -9.32 -5.47 -10.38
N VAL A 274 -9.56 -5.46 -11.69
CA VAL A 274 -8.94 -4.47 -12.59
C VAL A 274 -9.32 -3.06 -12.16
N VAL A 275 -10.60 -2.80 -11.93
CA VAL A 275 -11.11 -1.48 -11.53
C VAL A 275 -10.48 -1.04 -10.19
N GLY A 276 -10.38 -1.93 -9.21
CA GLY A 276 -9.80 -1.61 -7.90
C GLY A 276 -8.28 -1.46 -7.88
N HIS A 277 -7.55 -2.32 -8.60
CA HIS A 277 -6.10 -2.44 -8.45
C HIS A 277 -5.30 -1.91 -9.65
N PHE A 278 -5.93 -1.40 -10.72
CA PHE A 278 -5.19 -0.87 -11.87
C PHE A 278 -4.15 0.19 -11.48
N MET A 279 -4.48 1.10 -10.57
CA MET A 279 -3.52 2.11 -10.11
C MET A 279 -2.34 1.49 -9.35
N ILE A 280 -2.60 0.43 -8.58
CA ILE A 280 -1.56 -0.30 -7.86
C ILE A 280 -0.62 -0.99 -8.87
N HIS A 281 -1.12 -1.57 -9.96
CA HIS A 281 -0.26 -2.09 -11.03
C HIS A 281 0.70 -1.03 -11.60
N ILE A 282 0.22 0.19 -11.83
CA ILE A 282 1.08 1.31 -12.29
C ILE A 282 2.18 1.58 -11.26
N VAL A 283 1.84 1.66 -9.97
CA VAL A 283 2.79 1.89 -8.89
C VAL A 283 3.83 0.77 -8.79
N LEU A 284 3.41 -0.49 -8.91
CA LEU A 284 4.32 -1.64 -8.87
C LEU A 284 5.27 -1.67 -10.07
N ILE A 285 4.81 -1.31 -11.27
CA ILE A 285 5.67 -1.16 -12.45
C ILE A 285 6.72 -0.06 -12.20
N ILE A 286 6.32 1.06 -11.60
CA ILE A 286 7.26 2.11 -11.18
C ILE A 286 8.28 1.54 -10.19
N PHE A 287 7.86 0.70 -9.24
CA PHE A 287 8.78 0.11 -8.26
C PHE A 287 9.79 -0.85 -8.89
N ILE A 288 9.39 -1.58 -9.95
CA ILE A 288 10.28 -2.41 -10.76
C ILE A 288 11.32 -1.53 -11.47
N ILE A 289 10.89 -0.40 -12.05
CA ILE A 289 11.76 0.53 -12.78
C ILE A 289 12.75 1.25 -11.85
N GLU A 290 12.24 1.88 -10.79
CA GLU A 290 13.05 2.63 -9.82
C GLU A 290 14.05 1.71 -9.13
N GLY A 291 13.58 0.66 -8.47
CA GLY A 291 14.43 -0.37 -7.87
C GLY A 291 15.45 0.11 -6.83
N VAL A 292 15.44 1.39 -6.42
CA VAL A 292 16.38 1.90 -5.42
C VAL A 292 15.84 1.77 -4.00
N SER A 293 16.75 1.50 -3.06
CA SER A 293 16.56 1.73 -1.64
C SER A 293 16.81 3.22 -1.39
N PHE A 294 15.74 4.01 -1.26
CA PHE A 294 15.83 5.46 -1.05
C PHE A 294 16.35 5.83 0.35
N TYR A 295 16.22 4.91 1.29
CA TYR A 295 16.71 5.04 2.64
C TYR A 295 18.03 4.27 2.76
N ASN A 296 19.03 4.82 3.45
CA ASN A 296 20.06 3.97 4.05
C ASN A 296 19.34 3.27 5.19
N PRO A 297 18.99 1.96 5.07
CA PRO A 297 18.23 1.28 6.11
C PRO A 297 18.92 1.54 7.45
N PRO A 298 18.20 1.77 8.57
CA PRO A 298 18.84 1.99 9.87
C PRO A 298 19.76 0.82 10.24
N ILE A 299 19.54 -0.33 9.60
CA ILE A 299 20.43 -1.50 9.51
C ILE A 299 21.90 -1.10 9.26
N LYS A 300 22.19 -0.17 8.33
CA LYS A 300 23.57 0.28 8.04
C LYS A 300 24.19 1.10 9.17
N MET A 301 23.42 1.58 10.14
CA MET A 301 23.94 2.20 11.36
C MET A 301 24.59 1.17 12.29
N HIS A 302 24.24 -0.11 12.13
CA HIS A 302 24.78 -1.21 12.92
C HIS A 302 26.02 -1.81 12.25
N LYS A 303 27.11 -1.89 13.03
CA LYS A 303 28.43 -2.30 12.54
C LYS A 303 28.54 -3.81 12.31
N THR A 304 27.85 -4.63 13.09
CA THR A 304 27.92 -6.09 12.97
C THR A 304 26.68 -6.67 12.31
N LYS A 305 26.86 -7.81 11.61
CA LYS A 305 25.77 -8.58 11.00
C LYS A 305 24.75 -9.06 12.03
N LEU A 306 25.21 -9.35 13.26
CA LEU A 306 24.34 -9.77 14.36
C LEU A 306 23.45 -8.60 14.82
N ASP A 307 24.02 -7.41 14.98
CA ASP A 307 23.25 -6.22 15.35
C ASP A 307 22.19 -5.87 14.30
N GLN A 308 22.54 -6.01 13.01
CA GLN A 308 21.62 -5.83 11.89
C GLN A 308 20.45 -6.81 11.93
N PHE A 309 20.76 -8.09 12.19
CA PHE A 309 19.77 -9.14 12.35
C PHE A 309 18.82 -8.84 13.51
N ILE A 310 19.37 -8.55 14.70
CA ILE A 310 18.60 -8.25 15.91
C ILE A 310 17.72 -7.01 15.69
N PHE A 311 18.27 -5.96 15.07
CA PHE A 311 17.53 -4.74 14.79
C PHE A 311 16.32 -5.00 13.90
N VAL A 312 16.48 -5.69 12.76
CA VAL A 312 15.35 -5.97 11.86
C VAL A 312 14.33 -6.88 12.52
N PHE A 313 14.79 -7.91 13.24
CA PHE A 313 13.90 -8.81 13.98
C PHE A 313 13.01 -8.03 14.96
N LEU A 314 13.61 -7.22 15.83
CA LEU A 314 12.86 -6.45 16.83
C LEU A 314 12.03 -5.34 16.20
N ASN A 315 12.54 -4.67 15.16
CA ASN A 315 11.83 -3.61 14.47
C ASN A 315 10.58 -4.13 13.77
N PHE A 316 10.66 -5.29 13.09
CA PHE A 316 9.50 -5.90 12.46
C PHE A 316 8.42 -6.24 13.48
N ILE A 317 8.78 -6.90 14.59
CA ILE A 317 7.82 -7.23 15.66
C ILE A 317 7.19 -5.97 16.25
N PHE A 318 7.99 -4.92 16.48
CA PHE A 318 7.49 -3.64 16.96
C PHE A 318 6.51 -2.97 16.00
N VAL A 319 6.82 -2.95 14.70
CA VAL A 319 5.95 -2.38 13.66
C VAL A 319 4.67 -3.20 13.53
N LEU A 320 4.76 -4.53 13.49
CA LEU A 320 3.62 -5.44 13.48
C LEU A 320 2.69 -5.19 14.66
N ALA A 321 3.23 -5.16 15.88
CA ALA A 321 2.46 -4.90 17.09
C ALA A 321 1.83 -3.50 17.08
N THR A 322 2.57 -2.48 16.63
CA THR A 322 2.07 -1.10 16.55
C THR A 322 0.90 -1.00 15.57
N PHE A 323 1.04 -1.57 14.37
CA PHE A 323 -0.02 -1.58 13.37
C PHE A 323 -1.25 -2.33 13.86
N LEU A 324 -1.06 -3.53 14.42
CA LEU A 324 -2.16 -4.33 14.95
C LEU A 324 -2.91 -3.60 16.06
N LEU A 325 -2.19 -3.04 17.04
CA LEU A 325 -2.81 -2.35 18.18
C LEU A 325 -3.50 -1.04 17.78
N ILE A 326 -2.91 -0.26 16.88
CA ILE A 326 -3.53 0.97 16.37
C ILE A 326 -4.81 0.61 15.61
N TYR A 327 -4.71 -0.31 14.64
CA TYR A 327 -5.88 -0.73 13.87
C TYR A 327 -6.95 -1.28 14.82
N TYR A 328 -6.62 -2.25 15.68
CA TYR A 328 -7.56 -2.83 16.62
C TYR A 328 -8.18 -1.80 17.59
N ARG A 329 -7.46 -0.74 17.97
CA ARG A 329 -8.03 0.29 18.85
C ARG A 329 -9.06 1.17 18.15
N PHE A 330 -8.83 1.48 16.88
CA PHE A 330 -9.66 2.43 16.12
C PHE A 330 -10.66 1.77 15.17
N ALA A 331 -10.56 0.45 14.97
CA ALA A 331 -11.48 -0.35 14.16
C ALA A 331 -12.82 -0.61 14.87
#